data_AF-A0A4R5U9F8-F1
#
_entry.id   AF-A0A4R5U9F8-F1
#
_cell.length_a   1.000
_cell.length_b   1.000
_cell.length_c   1.000
_cell.angle_alpha   90.00
_cell.angle_beta   90.00
_cell.angle_gamma   90.00
#
_symmetry.space_group_name_H-M   'P 1'
#
loop_
_entity.id
_entity.type
_entity.pdbx_description
1 polymer ?
#
loop_
_entity_poly.entity_id
_entity_poly.type
_entity_poly.pdbx_seq_one_letter_code
_entity_poly.pdbx_strand_id
1 'polypeptide(L)'
;MVCRLPARSGLARRCGQDLISNNGVRHRTKPGSKREAAVRKSCRGADRILHRSRRQGNDVGKVLRDTNHIGQLGISWLQWIIEGQWACGVEVVSAHNDNSLDILILLKRRDGKKGYRGATGDVIFAQVKTGYVKTVPTGPYKIQLGKDYVTSHRPRWLSFPGPVIMINVIPPKSQGSNPTAFWTDLRNPLSYAGSGDIIFDPKRTLAGLVGKSAMFNLCWRWTEFRKLPRIEAPRGFAWSKNLPDQNVAVHESIHERSKKFYKDWMNESNISPASFGDVRITNRGWRHMTRAGRTKSRILQSLLLLPSASRLLEPQHGIAKKRLTSSEKSILPNGQVRERFYEGVTARITFFQRHEAIVRVVLERNIFTTANGEPSSDESTLYSIYEIARRRSSV
;
A
#
# COMPACT_ATOMS: atom_id res chain seq x y z
N MET A 1 -25.76 -48.83 -3.09
CA MET A 1 -26.42 -48.19 -1.93
C MET A 1 -26.67 -46.74 -2.28
N VAL A 2 -27.94 -46.42 -2.54
CA VAL A 2 -28.45 -45.09 -2.92
C VAL A 2 -28.89 -44.39 -1.65
N CYS A 3 -28.56 -43.10 -1.47
CA CYS A 3 -29.32 -42.12 -0.69
C CYS A 3 -28.66 -40.73 -0.87
N ARG A 4 -29.17 -39.87 -1.75
CA ARG A 4 -30.32 -38.93 -1.61
C ARG A 4 -29.96 -37.62 -0.88
N LEU A 5 -29.91 -36.56 -1.70
CA LEU A 5 -30.12 -35.16 -1.32
C LEU A 5 -31.52 -34.96 -0.72
N PRO A 6 -31.75 -33.87 0.03
CA PRO A 6 -33.05 -33.22 0.07
C PRO A 6 -33.03 -31.84 -0.58
N ALA A 7 -34.20 -31.54 -1.13
CA ALA A 7 -34.56 -30.42 -1.96
C ALA A 7 -35.07 -29.21 -1.16
N ARG A 8 -35.27 -28.13 -1.93
CA ARG A 8 -35.87 -26.83 -1.60
C ARG A 8 -37.30 -26.91 -1.05
N SER A 9 -37.64 -25.93 -0.23
CA SER A 9 -38.92 -25.22 -0.12
C SER A 9 -38.57 -23.74 0.15
N GLY A 10 -39.21 -22.68 -0.36
CA GLY A 10 -40.55 -22.49 -0.92
C GLY A 10 -41.38 -21.63 0.05
N LEU A 11 -41.93 -20.49 -0.43
CA LEU A 11 -42.87 -19.54 0.22
C LEU A 11 -42.24 -18.38 1.02
N ALA A 12 -42.74 -17.14 1.05
CA ALA A 12 -43.82 -16.45 0.34
C ALA A 12 -43.64 -14.93 0.53
N ARG A 13 -44.22 -14.16 -0.41
CA ARG A 13 -44.42 -12.70 -0.36
C ARG A 13 -45.34 -12.31 0.82
N ARG A 14 -45.09 -11.16 1.45
CA ARG A 14 -46.15 -10.29 1.97
C ARG A 14 -45.82 -8.82 1.69
N CYS A 15 -46.72 -8.19 0.94
CA CYS A 15 -46.96 -6.75 0.97
C CYS A 15 -47.69 -6.39 2.27
N GLY A 16 -47.45 -5.18 2.76
CA GLY A 16 -48.21 -4.54 3.83
C GLY A 16 -47.87 -3.05 3.84
N GLN A 17 -48.73 -2.27 3.19
CA GLN A 17 -48.88 -0.83 3.40
C GLN A 17 -49.61 -0.59 4.72
N ASP A 18 -49.31 0.53 5.39
CA ASP A 18 -50.21 1.48 6.06
C ASP A 18 -49.32 2.49 6.81
N LEU A 19 -49.21 3.76 6.38
CA LEU A 19 -50.08 4.91 6.70
C LEU A 19 -50.28 5.15 8.21
N ILE A 20 -49.78 6.28 8.72
CA ILE A 20 -50.53 7.34 9.42
C ILE A 20 -49.60 8.50 9.89
N SER A 21 -49.91 9.67 9.32
CA SER A 21 -50.01 11.06 9.84
C SER A 21 -48.90 11.81 10.62
N ASN A 22 -48.50 12.93 10.01
CA ASN A 22 -48.56 14.35 10.45
C ASN A 22 -48.21 14.77 11.89
N ASN A 23 -47.21 15.65 11.97
CA ASN A 23 -47.24 17.02 12.54
C ASN A 23 -45.83 17.64 12.30
N GLY A 24 -45.59 18.83 11.73
CA GLY A 24 -46.43 19.99 11.54
C GLY A 24 -45.94 21.17 12.38
N VAL A 25 -44.76 21.76 12.13
CA VAL A 25 -44.45 23.13 12.57
C VAL A 25 -43.58 23.85 11.54
N ARG A 26 -44.13 24.93 10.99
CA ARG A 26 -43.49 25.94 10.14
C ARG A 26 -42.86 27.01 11.03
N HIS A 27 -41.67 27.50 10.66
CA HIS A 27 -41.36 28.92 10.85
C HIS A 27 -40.70 29.49 9.58
N ARG A 28 -41.45 30.40 8.94
CA ARG A 28 -40.97 31.39 7.98
C ARG A 28 -40.50 32.61 8.77
N THR A 29 -39.34 33.15 8.42
CA THR A 29 -39.08 34.60 8.48
C THR A 29 -38.36 35.03 7.22
N LYS A 30 -38.82 36.17 6.68
CA LYS A 30 -38.51 36.80 5.41
C LYS A 30 -37.33 37.82 5.55
N PRO A 31 -36.88 38.44 4.44
CA PRO A 31 -35.54 39.02 4.29
C PRO A 31 -35.48 40.54 4.45
N GLY A 32 -34.27 41.07 4.63
CA GLY A 32 -33.85 42.46 4.33
C GLY A 32 -32.35 42.43 4.05
N SER A 33 -31.77 42.92 2.94
CA SER A 33 -31.83 44.20 2.21
C SER A 33 -30.54 45.00 2.41
N LYS A 34 -29.86 45.26 1.28
CA LYS A 34 -29.04 46.44 0.91
C LYS A 34 -27.64 46.68 1.54
N ARG A 35 -26.62 46.60 0.66
CA ARG A 35 -25.59 47.62 0.31
C ARG A 35 -24.57 46.93 -0.63
N GLU A 36 -24.59 47.12 -1.95
CA GLU A 36 -23.97 48.21 -2.72
C GLU A 36 -22.61 48.70 -2.18
N ALA A 37 -21.49 48.38 -2.85
CA ALA A 37 -20.84 49.28 -3.82
C ALA A 37 -19.43 48.80 -4.26
N ALA A 38 -19.25 48.77 -5.59
CA ALA A 38 -18.09 49.23 -6.37
C ALA A 38 -16.68 48.63 -6.15
N VAL A 39 -16.20 47.88 -7.15
CA VAL A 39 -14.97 48.23 -7.90
C VAL A 39 -15.13 47.74 -9.36
N ARG A 40 -15.36 48.69 -10.29
CA ARG A 40 -15.12 48.54 -11.73
C ARG A 40 -13.94 49.43 -12.10
N LYS A 41 -12.86 48.85 -12.63
CA LYS A 41 -11.90 49.49 -13.55
C LYS A 41 -11.53 48.39 -14.56
N SER A 42 -12.06 48.47 -15.78
CA SER A 42 -11.48 49.21 -16.91
C SER A 42 -10.15 48.63 -17.35
N CYS A 43 -10.19 47.84 -18.44
CA CYS A 43 -9.28 47.98 -19.58
C CYS A 43 -9.95 47.28 -20.79
N ARG A 44 -10.57 48.10 -21.64
CA ARG A 44 -10.82 47.77 -23.06
C ARG A 44 -9.55 48.10 -23.83
N GLY A 45 -9.31 47.33 -24.90
CA GLY A 45 -8.58 47.78 -26.07
C GLY A 45 -7.24 47.09 -26.31
N ALA A 46 -7.24 46.13 -27.22
CA ALA A 46 -6.42 46.19 -28.44
C ALA A 46 -6.69 44.96 -29.30
N ASP A 47 -7.69 45.05 -30.18
CA ASP A 47 -7.58 44.48 -31.51
C ASP A 47 -6.36 45.11 -32.18
N ARG A 48 -5.40 44.31 -32.66
CA ARG A 48 -4.55 44.65 -33.81
C ARG A 48 -3.82 43.43 -34.36
N ILE A 49 -4.21 43.11 -35.59
CA ILE A 49 -3.33 42.84 -36.74
C ILE A 49 -2.66 41.46 -36.81
N LEU A 50 -3.30 40.64 -37.66
CA LEU A 50 -2.68 39.71 -38.59
C LEU A 50 -1.34 40.23 -39.14
N HIS A 51 -0.24 39.59 -38.73
CA HIS A 51 0.95 39.48 -39.59
C HIS A 51 1.47 38.05 -39.57
N ARG A 52 1.05 37.30 -40.60
CA ARG A 52 1.74 36.11 -41.10
C ARG A 52 3.16 36.51 -41.48
N SER A 53 4.14 36.19 -40.63
CA SER A 53 5.55 36.18 -41.02
C SER A 53 5.83 34.88 -41.77
N ARG A 54 5.85 34.99 -43.10
CA ARG A 54 6.37 33.97 -44.01
C ARG A 54 7.89 33.95 -43.84
N ARG A 55 8.42 33.07 -42.97
CA ARG A 55 9.81 32.63 -43.06
C ARG A 55 9.84 31.34 -43.88
N GLN A 56 10.17 31.49 -45.16
CA GLN A 56 10.66 30.39 -45.97
C GLN A 56 12.06 30.04 -45.47
N GLY A 57 12.13 29.07 -44.56
CA GLY A 57 13.33 28.33 -44.26
C GLY A 57 13.20 26.95 -44.88
N ASN A 58 14.19 26.54 -45.66
CA ASN A 58 14.33 25.19 -46.19
C ASN A 58 14.45 24.19 -45.02
N ASP A 59 13.33 23.62 -44.59
CA ASP A 59 13.32 22.50 -43.65
C ASP A 59 13.21 21.20 -44.46
N VAL A 60 14.36 20.53 -44.58
CA VAL A 60 14.46 19.14 -45.05
C VAL A 60 13.51 18.29 -44.20
N GLY A 61 12.58 17.60 -44.87
CA GLY A 61 11.42 16.95 -44.27
C GLY A 61 11.72 16.16 -42.99
N LYS A 62 11.44 16.76 -41.83
CA LYS A 62 11.15 16.00 -40.61
C LYS A 62 9.84 15.26 -40.86
N VAL A 63 9.93 13.94 -41.01
CA VAL A 63 8.76 13.06 -40.94
C VAL A 63 8.03 13.39 -39.63
N LEU A 64 6.92 14.11 -39.74
CA LEU A 64 5.96 14.32 -38.66
C LEU A 64 5.39 12.94 -38.31
N ARG A 65 6.09 12.24 -37.41
CA ARG A 65 5.55 11.02 -36.83
C ARG A 65 4.36 11.45 -36.00
N ASP A 66 3.19 10.91 -36.30
CA ASP A 66 2.01 11.06 -35.47
C ASP A 66 2.26 10.40 -34.12
N THR A 67 2.79 11.19 -33.18
CA THR A 67 3.10 10.77 -31.82
C THR A 67 1.85 10.36 -31.06
N ASN A 68 0.70 10.93 -31.42
CA ASN A 68 -0.58 10.61 -30.81
C ASN A 68 -1.03 9.20 -31.24
N HIS A 69 -0.92 8.89 -32.53
CA HIS A 69 -1.21 7.55 -33.04
C HIS A 69 -0.31 6.48 -32.39
N ILE A 70 1.00 6.72 -32.31
CA ILE A 70 1.95 5.80 -31.66
C ILE A 70 1.64 5.63 -30.17
N GLY A 71 1.26 6.73 -29.50
CA GLY A 71 0.80 6.70 -28.11
C GLY A 71 -0.43 5.80 -27.94
N GLN A 72 -1.47 6.02 -28.75
CA GLN A 72 -2.71 5.25 -28.71
C GLN A 72 -2.49 3.76 -29.00
N LEU A 73 -1.62 3.41 -29.96
CA LEU A 73 -1.23 2.02 -30.18
C LEU A 73 -0.62 1.38 -28.92
N GLY A 74 0.23 2.13 -28.21
CA GLY A 74 0.77 1.74 -26.91
C GLY A 74 -0.31 1.40 -25.89
N ILE A 75 -1.31 2.28 -25.76
CA ILE A 75 -2.44 2.09 -24.85
C ILE A 75 -3.24 0.84 -25.21
N SER A 76 -3.58 0.66 -26.50
CA SER A 76 -4.33 -0.52 -26.97
C SER A 76 -3.61 -1.83 -26.66
N TRP A 77 -2.28 -1.88 -26.85
CA TRP A 77 -1.49 -3.07 -26.48
C TRP A 77 -1.50 -3.32 -24.97
N LEU A 78 -1.44 -2.27 -24.16
CA LEU A 78 -1.49 -2.40 -22.71
C LEU A 78 -2.86 -2.90 -22.24
N GLN A 79 -3.96 -2.43 -22.82
CA GLN A 79 -5.29 -2.96 -22.56
C GLN A 79 -5.34 -4.45 -22.87
N TRP A 80 -4.82 -4.88 -24.03
CA TRP A 80 -4.77 -6.30 -24.38
C TRP A 80 -3.96 -7.15 -23.37
N ILE A 81 -2.78 -6.68 -22.93
CA ILE A 81 -1.96 -7.41 -21.94
C ILE A 81 -2.66 -7.43 -20.57
N ILE A 82 -3.05 -6.26 -20.06
CA ILE A 82 -3.48 -6.09 -18.67
C ILE A 82 -4.93 -6.54 -18.48
N GLU A 83 -5.83 -6.24 -19.42
CA GLU A 83 -7.22 -6.69 -19.35
C GLU A 83 -7.37 -8.09 -19.92
N GLY A 84 -6.82 -8.35 -21.11
CA GLY A 84 -6.95 -9.65 -21.77
C GLY A 84 -6.19 -10.76 -21.04
N GLN A 85 -4.88 -10.61 -20.86
CA GLN A 85 -4.06 -11.68 -20.27
C GLN A 85 -4.12 -11.71 -18.75
N TRP A 86 -4.10 -10.54 -18.11
CA TRP A 86 -4.09 -10.47 -16.64
C TRP A 86 -5.46 -10.37 -16.01
N ALA A 87 -6.50 -10.01 -16.77
CA ALA A 87 -7.85 -9.75 -16.27
C ALA A 87 -7.89 -8.71 -15.14
N CYS A 88 -7.01 -7.71 -15.24
CA CYS A 88 -7.07 -6.47 -14.47
C CYS A 88 -7.96 -5.45 -15.22
N GLY A 89 -8.20 -4.28 -14.65
CA GLY A 89 -8.85 -3.17 -15.38
C GLY A 89 -7.80 -2.14 -15.81
N VAL A 90 -8.04 -1.49 -16.95
CA VAL A 90 -7.26 -0.34 -17.42
C VAL A 90 -8.21 0.81 -17.68
N GLU A 91 -8.01 1.93 -16.98
CA GLU A 91 -8.73 3.18 -17.25
C GLU A 91 -7.77 4.15 -17.94
N VAL A 92 -8.13 4.61 -19.14
CA VAL A 92 -7.34 5.57 -19.90
C VAL A 92 -7.66 6.98 -19.41
N VAL A 93 -6.63 7.73 -19.05
CA VAL A 93 -6.76 9.13 -18.64
C VAL A 93 -6.84 9.98 -19.92
N SER A 94 -7.88 10.80 -20.03
CA SER A 94 -8.01 11.72 -21.16
C SER A 94 -6.82 12.67 -21.22
N ALA A 95 -6.29 12.91 -22.42
CA ALA A 95 -5.18 13.83 -22.66
C ALA A 95 -5.42 15.25 -22.11
N HIS A 96 -6.70 15.68 -22.02
CA HIS A 96 -7.09 16.97 -21.45
C HIS A 96 -6.92 17.03 -19.92
N ASN A 97 -6.87 15.87 -19.27
CA ASN A 97 -6.69 15.70 -17.83
C ASN A 97 -5.31 15.10 -17.51
N ASP A 98 -4.38 15.07 -18.48
CA ASP A 98 -3.07 14.46 -18.31
C ASP A 98 -2.20 15.30 -17.36
N ASN A 99 -2.21 14.92 -16.09
CA ASN A 99 -1.29 15.45 -15.09
C ASN A 99 -0.04 14.55 -14.95
N SER A 100 0.57 14.17 -16.09
CA SER A 100 1.70 13.23 -16.21
C SER A 100 1.35 11.75 -16.07
N LEU A 101 0.13 11.35 -16.46
CA LEU A 101 -0.33 9.97 -16.43
C LEU A 101 -1.22 9.68 -17.64
N ASP A 102 -1.01 8.50 -18.24
CA ASP A 102 -1.81 8.06 -19.38
C ASP A 102 -2.87 7.03 -18.98
N ILE A 103 -2.59 6.17 -17.99
CA ILE A 103 -3.53 5.13 -17.55
C ILE A 103 -3.51 4.91 -16.04
N LEU A 104 -4.63 4.37 -15.54
CA LEU A 104 -4.75 3.74 -14.22
C LEU A 104 -4.91 2.23 -14.40
N ILE A 105 -4.13 1.46 -13.67
CA ILE A 105 -4.22 0.00 -13.66
C ILE A 105 -4.93 -0.42 -12.38
N LEU A 106 -6.12 -0.99 -12.54
CA LEU A 106 -6.95 -1.52 -11.47
C LEU A 106 -6.62 -2.99 -11.27
N LEU A 107 -5.86 -3.30 -10.22
CA LEU A 107 -5.46 -4.68 -9.97
C LEU A 107 -6.67 -5.53 -9.56
N LYS A 108 -6.71 -6.74 -10.12
CA LYS A 108 -7.70 -7.76 -9.82
C LYS A 108 -6.96 -9.04 -9.48
N ARG A 109 -7.43 -9.78 -8.48
CA ARG A 109 -6.86 -11.10 -8.14
C ARG A 109 -7.77 -12.21 -8.63
N ARG A 110 -7.16 -13.28 -9.13
CA ARG A 110 -7.83 -14.55 -9.43
C ARG A 110 -7.51 -15.59 -8.36
N ASP A 111 -8.45 -16.49 -8.10
CA ASP A 111 -8.23 -17.68 -7.28
C ASP A 111 -7.87 -18.85 -8.18
N GLY A 112 -6.57 -19.18 -8.21
CA GLY A 112 -6.03 -20.21 -9.10
C GLY A 112 -6.50 -20.06 -10.56
N LYS A 113 -6.89 -21.18 -11.18
CA LYS A 113 -7.42 -21.24 -12.55
C LYS A 113 -8.94 -21.00 -12.65
N LYS A 114 -9.68 -20.88 -11.54
CA LYS A 114 -11.16 -21.08 -11.53
C LYS A 114 -12.02 -19.93 -11.00
N GLY A 115 -11.51 -18.72 -10.77
CA GLY A 115 -12.43 -17.61 -10.49
C GLY A 115 -11.83 -16.24 -10.21
N TYR A 116 -12.64 -15.21 -10.44
CA TYR A 116 -12.39 -13.82 -10.04
C TYR A 116 -12.58 -13.66 -8.53
N ARG A 117 -11.61 -13.05 -7.83
CA ARG A 117 -11.63 -12.88 -6.36
C ARG A 117 -12.05 -11.48 -5.91
N GLY A 118 -12.61 -10.67 -6.82
CA GLY A 118 -12.96 -9.28 -6.56
C GLY A 118 -11.86 -8.29 -6.91
N ALA A 119 -12.23 -7.01 -6.94
CA ALA A 119 -11.28 -5.91 -7.08
C ALA A 119 -10.36 -5.89 -5.85
N THR A 120 -9.06 -5.68 -6.05
CA THR A 120 -8.16 -5.51 -4.89
C THR A 120 -8.38 -4.15 -4.21
N GLY A 121 -8.96 -3.19 -4.93
CA GLY A 121 -8.96 -1.78 -4.54
C GLY A 121 -7.57 -1.15 -4.64
N ASP A 122 -6.60 -1.87 -5.20
CA ASP A 122 -5.26 -1.36 -5.46
C ASP A 122 -5.22 -0.75 -6.87
N VAL A 123 -4.68 0.46 -6.96
CA VAL A 123 -4.54 1.22 -8.20
C VAL A 123 -3.07 1.56 -8.40
N ILE A 124 -2.57 1.31 -9.61
CA ILE A 124 -1.25 1.80 -10.05
C ILE A 124 -1.47 2.91 -11.07
N PHE A 125 -0.78 4.02 -10.85
CA PHE A 125 -0.77 5.16 -11.77
C PHE A 125 0.37 4.94 -12.77
N ALA A 126 0.12 5.05 -14.07
CA ALA A 126 1.16 4.79 -15.07
C ALA A 126 1.23 5.87 -16.16
N GLN A 127 2.47 6.27 -16.47
CA GLN A 127 2.81 6.95 -17.72
C GLN A 127 3.29 5.89 -18.73
N VAL A 128 2.82 5.99 -19.96
CA VAL A 128 3.14 5.13 -21.09
C VAL A 128 4.01 5.88 -22.08
N LYS A 129 5.09 5.25 -22.53
CA LYS A 129 5.96 5.72 -23.59
C LYS A 129 6.09 4.62 -24.63
N THR A 130 5.86 4.93 -25.89
CA THR A 130 5.82 3.93 -26.97
C THR A 130 6.82 4.30 -28.06
N GLY A 131 7.56 3.32 -28.56
CA GLY A 131 8.44 3.51 -29.72
C GLY A 131 9.77 4.21 -29.44
N TYR A 132 10.12 4.45 -28.17
CA TYR A 132 11.42 4.98 -27.77
C TYR A 132 12.56 3.97 -27.95
N VAL A 133 12.22 2.68 -27.94
CA VAL A 133 13.14 1.57 -28.19
C VAL A 133 12.58 0.73 -29.32
N LYS A 134 13.41 0.42 -30.32
CA LYS A 134 13.01 -0.34 -31.53
C LYS A 134 13.27 -1.84 -31.42
N THR A 135 14.13 -2.26 -30.51
CA THR A 135 14.57 -3.65 -30.35
C THR A 135 14.35 -4.10 -28.92
N VAL A 136 13.92 -5.36 -28.73
CA VAL A 136 13.75 -5.92 -27.39
C VAL A 136 15.13 -6.00 -26.72
N PRO A 137 15.32 -5.33 -25.57
CA PRO A 137 16.61 -5.28 -24.91
C PRO A 137 16.89 -6.59 -24.16
N THR A 138 18.14 -7.04 -24.20
CA THR A 138 18.63 -8.23 -23.48
C THR A 138 19.16 -7.90 -22.08
N GLY A 139 19.51 -6.63 -21.82
CA GLY A 139 20.01 -6.12 -20.55
C GLY A 139 19.34 -4.81 -20.13
N PRO A 140 19.69 -4.27 -18.94
CA PRO A 140 19.19 -2.98 -18.48
C PRO A 140 19.36 -1.90 -19.55
N TYR A 141 18.32 -1.10 -19.77
CA TYR A 141 18.30 -0.09 -20.81
C TYR A 141 17.67 1.20 -20.32
N LYS A 142 17.83 2.26 -21.11
CA LYS A 142 17.38 3.60 -20.76
C LYS A 142 16.50 4.17 -21.85
N ILE A 143 15.53 4.99 -21.47
CA ILE A 143 14.86 5.92 -22.39
C ILE A 143 15.21 7.35 -21.98
N GLN A 144 15.54 8.17 -22.96
CA GLN A 144 15.91 9.56 -22.74
C GLN A 144 14.67 10.44 -22.92
N LEU A 145 14.21 11.05 -21.83
CA LEU A 145 13.08 11.99 -21.84
C LEU A 145 13.53 13.45 -21.75
N GLY A 146 14.78 13.67 -21.35
CA GLY A 146 15.36 14.98 -21.13
C GLY A 146 15.26 15.42 -19.67
N LYS A 147 16.28 16.15 -19.21
CA LYS A 147 16.42 16.62 -17.83
C LYS A 147 15.25 17.51 -17.39
N ASP A 148 14.81 18.42 -18.26
CA ASP A 148 13.72 19.36 -17.95
C ASP A 148 12.38 18.66 -17.82
N TYR A 149 12.13 17.65 -18.67
CA TYR A 149 10.95 16.81 -18.58
C TYR A 149 10.92 16.08 -17.23
N VAL A 150 11.99 15.36 -16.88
CA VAL A 150 12.04 14.61 -15.62
C VAL A 150 11.94 15.55 -14.41
N THR A 151 12.61 16.69 -14.44
CA THR A 151 12.61 17.66 -13.33
C THR A 151 11.21 18.23 -13.08
N SER A 152 10.45 18.53 -14.14
CA SER A 152 9.08 19.08 -14.04
C SER A 152 8.01 18.02 -13.73
N HIS A 153 8.22 16.76 -14.11
CA HIS A 153 7.21 15.69 -13.93
C HIS A 153 7.41 14.91 -12.64
N ARG A 154 8.64 14.79 -12.14
CA ARG A 154 8.94 13.98 -10.95
C ARG A 154 8.16 14.41 -9.69
N PRO A 155 8.05 15.71 -9.34
CA PRO A 155 7.24 16.12 -8.19
C PRO A 155 5.78 15.69 -8.32
N ARG A 156 5.22 15.73 -9.54
CA ARG A 156 3.84 15.30 -9.84
C ARG A 156 3.67 13.79 -9.69
N TRP A 157 4.60 12.99 -10.20
CA TRP A 157 4.58 11.54 -9.98
C TRP A 157 4.66 11.16 -8.49
N LEU A 158 5.46 11.90 -7.71
CA LEU A 158 5.59 11.66 -6.28
C LEU A 158 4.36 12.11 -5.47
N SER A 159 3.54 13.03 -5.98
CA SER A 159 2.34 13.52 -5.27
C SER A 159 1.15 12.56 -5.31
N PHE A 160 1.12 11.56 -6.20
CA PHE A 160 0.02 10.60 -6.25
C PHE A 160 -0.09 9.76 -4.95
N PRO A 161 -1.27 9.26 -4.58
CA PRO A 161 -1.43 8.51 -3.33
C PRO A 161 -0.93 7.05 -3.38
N GLY A 162 -0.68 6.51 -4.58
CA GLY A 162 -0.29 5.11 -4.79
C GLY A 162 0.97 4.93 -5.62
N PRO A 163 1.34 3.69 -5.96
CA PRO A 163 2.50 3.41 -6.81
C PRO A 163 2.38 4.11 -8.15
N VAL A 164 3.48 4.73 -8.59
CA VAL A 164 3.56 5.38 -9.90
C VAL A 164 4.66 4.71 -10.71
N ILE A 165 4.31 4.24 -11.90
CA ILE A 165 5.23 3.54 -12.79
C ILE A 165 5.33 4.22 -14.15
N MET A 166 6.42 3.96 -14.85
CA MET A 166 6.49 4.20 -16.29
C MET A 166 6.50 2.89 -17.02
N ILE A 167 5.74 2.80 -18.11
CA ILE A 167 5.69 1.65 -18.99
C ILE A 167 6.29 2.07 -20.33
N ASN A 168 7.33 1.36 -20.78
CA ASN A 168 7.83 1.45 -22.13
C ASN A 168 7.24 0.33 -22.97
N VAL A 169 6.54 0.67 -24.05
CA VAL A 169 5.96 -0.28 -24.99
C VAL A 169 6.80 -0.28 -26.27
N ILE A 170 7.32 -1.46 -26.61
CA ILE A 170 8.06 -1.72 -27.84
C ILE A 170 7.07 -2.34 -28.84
N PRO A 171 6.75 -1.61 -29.92
CA PRO A 171 5.90 -2.12 -31.00
C PRO A 171 6.44 -3.42 -31.60
N PRO A 172 5.56 -4.27 -32.15
CA PRO A 172 5.98 -5.44 -32.92
C PRO A 172 6.80 -5.04 -34.15
N LYS A 173 7.85 -5.83 -34.45
CA LYS A 173 8.74 -5.57 -35.60
C LYS A 173 8.15 -6.04 -36.92
N SER A 174 7.32 -7.08 -36.87
CA SER A 174 6.65 -7.68 -38.02
C SER A 174 5.19 -7.99 -37.69
N GLN A 175 4.37 -8.07 -38.74
CA GLN A 175 2.98 -8.46 -38.64
C GLN A 175 2.87 -9.85 -38.00
N GLY A 176 2.09 -9.98 -36.91
CA GLY A 176 1.91 -11.22 -36.17
C GLY A 176 2.81 -11.41 -34.94
N SER A 177 3.82 -10.55 -34.72
CA SER A 177 4.57 -10.55 -33.45
C SER A 177 3.80 -9.80 -32.34
N ASN A 178 3.96 -10.25 -31.10
CA ASN A 178 3.32 -9.59 -29.95
C ASN A 178 4.14 -8.36 -29.50
N PRO A 179 3.49 -7.27 -29.08
CA PRO A 179 4.18 -6.14 -28.46
C PRO A 179 4.88 -6.58 -27.17
N THR A 180 6.00 -5.95 -26.85
CA THR A 180 6.68 -6.18 -25.57
C THR A 180 6.63 -4.92 -24.73
N ALA A 181 6.17 -5.03 -23.49
CA ALA A 181 6.06 -3.91 -22.57
C ALA A 181 6.88 -4.16 -21.30
N PHE A 182 7.63 -3.15 -20.88
CA PHE A 182 8.44 -3.16 -19.67
C PHE A 182 8.01 -2.03 -18.75
N TRP A 183 8.24 -2.16 -17.45
CA TRP A 183 7.90 -1.11 -16.49
C TRP A 183 9.01 -0.84 -15.47
N THR A 184 9.01 0.37 -14.92
CA THR A 184 9.90 0.79 -13.83
C THR A 184 9.16 1.61 -12.79
N ASP A 185 9.63 1.60 -11.53
CA ASP A 185 9.02 2.32 -10.41
C ASP A 185 9.52 3.77 -10.38
N LEU A 186 8.67 4.74 -10.71
CA LEU A 186 9.04 6.16 -10.71
C LEU A 186 9.22 6.74 -9.30
N ARG A 187 8.87 5.98 -8.25
CA ARG A 187 9.20 6.37 -6.86
C ARG A 187 10.57 5.90 -6.43
N ASN A 188 11.20 5.01 -7.18
CA ASN A 188 12.53 4.51 -6.87
C ASN A 188 13.59 5.49 -7.42
N PRO A 189 14.44 6.09 -6.56
CA PRO A 189 15.52 6.96 -7.03
C PRO A 189 16.45 6.29 -8.04
N LEU A 190 16.65 4.97 -7.93
CA LEU A 190 17.50 4.18 -8.83
C LEU A 190 16.89 3.98 -10.23
N SER A 191 15.64 4.38 -10.46
CA SER A 191 15.01 4.36 -11.78
C SER A 191 15.40 5.56 -12.64
N TYR A 192 16.21 6.49 -12.12
CA TYR A 192 16.64 7.70 -12.79
C TYR A 192 18.17 7.72 -13.01
N ALA A 193 18.61 8.24 -14.16
CA ALA A 193 20.00 8.64 -14.38
C ALA A 193 20.14 10.18 -14.46
N GLY A 194 21.35 10.70 -14.22
CA GLY A 194 21.60 12.15 -14.10
C GLY A 194 21.24 13.00 -15.33
N SER A 195 21.15 12.40 -16.51
CA SER A 195 20.81 13.02 -17.81
C SER A 195 19.31 13.21 -18.07
N GLY A 196 18.43 12.86 -17.12
CA GLY A 196 16.98 12.78 -17.37
C GLY A 196 16.57 11.49 -18.09
N ASP A 197 17.38 10.45 -17.95
CA ASP A 197 17.05 9.12 -18.43
C ASP A 197 16.25 8.34 -17.40
N ILE A 198 15.35 7.49 -17.88
CA ILE A 198 14.61 6.53 -17.07
C ILE A 198 15.14 5.13 -17.36
N ILE A 199 15.52 4.40 -16.30
CA ILE A 199 16.15 3.09 -16.36
C ILE A 199 15.08 1.98 -16.25
N PHE A 200 15.16 1.02 -17.16
CA PHE A 200 14.32 -0.17 -17.21
C PHE A 200 15.14 -1.45 -17.06
N ASP A 201 14.57 -2.42 -16.36
CA ASP A 201 15.11 -3.78 -16.22
C ASP A 201 14.27 -4.74 -17.07
N PRO A 202 14.86 -5.49 -18.02
CA PRO A 202 14.15 -6.48 -18.83
C PRO A 202 13.39 -7.55 -18.01
N LYS A 203 13.80 -7.83 -16.76
CA LYS A 203 13.07 -8.75 -15.87
C LYS A 203 11.69 -8.21 -15.48
N ARG A 204 11.47 -6.88 -15.58
CA ARG A 204 10.19 -6.19 -15.32
C ARG A 204 9.35 -6.07 -16.59
N THR A 205 9.20 -7.17 -17.33
CA THR A 205 8.28 -7.27 -18.47
C THR A 205 6.85 -7.57 -18.01
N LEU A 206 5.85 -7.00 -18.69
CA LEU A 206 4.43 -7.31 -18.43
C LEU A 206 4.01 -8.70 -18.94
N ALA A 207 4.75 -9.29 -19.89
CA ALA A 207 4.47 -10.66 -20.34
C ALA A 207 4.97 -11.71 -19.34
N GLY A 208 5.96 -11.38 -18.51
CA GLY A 208 6.62 -12.32 -17.59
C GLY A 208 5.96 -12.40 -16.22
N LEU A 209 5.92 -13.60 -15.64
CA LEU A 209 5.39 -13.84 -14.29
C LEU A 209 6.14 -13.05 -13.20
N VAL A 210 7.47 -12.92 -13.35
CA VAL A 210 8.32 -12.16 -12.43
C VAL A 210 7.95 -10.68 -12.45
N GLY A 211 7.87 -10.07 -13.64
CA GLY A 211 7.51 -8.67 -13.80
C GLY A 211 6.09 -8.38 -13.33
N LYS A 212 5.12 -9.26 -13.62
CA LYS A 212 3.77 -9.19 -13.08
C LYS A 212 3.76 -9.22 -11.55
N SER A 213 4.40 -10.23 -10.95
CA SER A 213 4.41 -10.41 -9.49
C SER A 213 5.07 -9.24 -8.77
N ALA A 214 6.19 -8.74 -9.31
CA ALA A 214 6.86 -7.55 -8.80
C ALA A 214 5.96 -6.30 -8.87
N MET A 215 5.14 -6.16 -9.92
CA MET A 215 4.21 -5.04 -10.06
C MET A 215 3.05 -5.14 -9.05
N PHE A 216 2.47 -6.33 -8.87
CA PHE A 216 1.44 -6.57 -7.84
C PHE A 216 1.97 -6.27 -6.43
N ASN A 217 3.26 -6.53 -6.18
CA ASN A 217 3.91 -6.23 -4.90
C ASN A 217 4.18 -4.74 -4.67
N LEU A 218 4.06 -3.87 -5.68
CA LEU A 218 4.08 -2.42 -5.47
C LEU A 218 2.87 -1.97 -4.66
N CYS A 219 1.73 -2.63 -4.89
CA CYS A 219 0.51 -2.36 -4.17
C CYS A 219 0.54 -3.11 -2.85
N TRP A 220 0.18 -2.42 -1.77
CA TRP A 220 0.43 -2.83 -0.39
C TRP A 220 -0.45 -4.00 0.07
N ARG A 221 -0.89 -4.92 -0.80
CA ARG A 221 -1.85 -5.99 -0.47
C ARG A 221 -3.05 -5.44 0.32
N TRP A 222 -3.50 -4.20 0.04
CA TRP A 222 -4.48 -3.51 0.90
C TRP A 222 -5.76 -4.31 1.05
N THR A 223 -6.17 -5.04 0.02
CA THR A 223 -7.32 -5.98 0.08
C THR A 223 -7.16 -7.03 1.16
N GLU A 224 -5.96 -7.58 1.31
CA GLU A 224 -5.69 -8.58 2.34
C GLU A 224 -5.67 -7.94 3.72
N PHE A 225 -5.12 -6.73 3.80
CA PHE A 225 -5.13 -6.00 5.04
C PHE A 225 -6.52 -5.56 5.46
N ARG A 226 -7.41 -5.21 4.53
CA ARG A 226 -8.84 -4.94 4.81
C ARG A 226 -9.56 -6.14 5.43
N LYS A 227 -9.11 -7.37 5.15
CA LYS A 227 -9.63 -8.61 5.74
C LYS A 227 -9.06 -8.92 7.14
N LEU A 228 -8.05 -8.18 7.59
CA LEU A 228 -7.53 -8.36 8.95
C LEU A 228 -8.57 -7.93 9.98
N PRO A 229 -8.57 -8.55 11.17
CA PRO A 229 -9.41 -8.10 12.27
C PRO A 229 -9.11 -6.64 12.60
N ARG A 230 -10.17 -5.90 12.91
CA ARG A 230 -10.10 -4.50 13.34
C ARG A 230 -10.12 -4.46 14.86
N ILE A 231 -9.17 -3.74 15.44
CA ILE A 231 -9.06 -3.52 16.89
C ILE A 231 -8.99 -2.02 17.14
N GLU A 232 -9.68 -1.56 18.17
CA GLU A 232 -9.56 -0.19 18.63
C GLU A 232 -8.35 -0.05 19.54
N ALA A 233 -7.58 1.02 19.35
CA ALA A 233 -6.51 1.35 20.27
C ALA A 233 -7.11 1.50 21.68
N PRO A 234 -6.46 1.00 22.73
CA PRO A 234 -6.99 1.10 24.08
C PRO A 234 -6.90 2.53 24.60
N ARG A 235 -7.94 2.99 25.32
CA ARG A 235 -7.92 4.24 26.09
C ARG A 235 -7.22 4.10 27.44
N GLY A 236 -7.05 2.86 27.90
CA GLY A 236 -6.32 2.53 29.10
C GLY A 236 -6.37 1.06 29.46
N PHE A 237 -5.71 0.72 30.56
CA PHE A 237 -5.61 -0.63 31.10
C PHE A 237 -5.81 -0.60 32.62
N ALA A 238 -6.39 -1.67 33.15
CA ALA A 238 -6.49 -1.84 34.61
C ALA A 238 -5.10 -2.01 35.26
N TRP A 239 -4.18 -2.67 34.55
CA TRP A 239 -2.83 -3.03 35.03
C TRP A 239 -1.76 -1.94 34.79
N SER A 240 -2.05 -0.86 34.06
CA SER A 240 -1.08 0.24 33.88
C SER A 240 -1.75 1.60 33.74
N LYS A 241 -1.19 2.57 34.47
CA LYS A 241 -1.52 4.00 34.39
C LYS A 241 -0.59 4.76 33.44
N ASN A 242 0.45 4.10 32.90
CA ASN A 242 1.57 4.75 32.20
C ASN A 242 1.39 4.79 30.68
N LEU A 243 0.20 5.12 30.16
CA LEU A 243 -0.05 5.06 28.72
C LEU A 243 0.84 6.03 27.92
N PRO A 244 1.61 5.55 26.92
CA PRO A 244 2.39 6.39 26.02
C PRO A 244 1.47 7.12 25.04
N ASP A 245 0.92 8.24 25.51
CA ASP A 245 0.04 9.14 24.78
C ASP A 245 0.75 10.49 24.54
N GLN A 246 0.71 10.98 23.30
CA GLN A 246 1.29 12.25 22.88
C GLN A 246 0.51 13.48 23.38
N ASN A 247 -0.78 13.30 23.71
CA ASN A 247 -1.69 14.41 24.02
C ASN A 247 -1.75 14.77 25.50
N VAL A 248 -1.07 14.03 26.37
CA VAL A 248 -1.01 14.37 27.79
C VAL A 248 0.19 15.30 27.99
N ALA A 249 -0.09 16.58 28.25
CA ALA A 249 0.88 17.58 28.67
C ALA A 249 1.43 17.20 30.05
N VAL A 250 2.45 16.35 30.06
CA VAL A 250 3.16 15.91 31.27
C VAL A 250 4.62 16.26 31.11
N HIS A 251 5.29 16.56 32.22
CA HIS A 251 6.72 16.82 32.29
C HIS A 251 7.59 15.60 31.85
N GLU A 252 7.01 14.41 31.74
CA GLU A 252 7.74 13.18 31.39
C GLU A 252 7.81 12.95 29.87
N SER A 253 8.99 12.52 29.39
CA SER A 253 9.18 12.17 27.98
C SER A 253 8.39 10.92 27.56
N ILE A 254 8.00 10.84 26.29
CA ILE A 254 7.34 9.64 25.72
C ILE A 254 8.17 8.38 25.98
N HIS A 255 9.50 8.50 25.92
CA HIS A 255 10.40 7.38 26.13
C HIS A 255 10.33 6.82 27.56
N GLU A 256 10.39 7.69 28.58
CA GLU A 256 10.31 7.27 29.99
C GLU A 256 8.95 6.68 30.32
N ARG A 257 7.87 7.30 29.84
CA ARG A 257 6.52 6.77 30.04
C ARG A 257 6.33 5.41 29.38
N SER A 258 6.84 5.25 28.16
CA SER A 258 6.83 3.96 27.45
C SER A 258 7.64 2.89 28.18
N LYS A 259 8.75 3.28 28.83
CA LYS A 259 9.57 2.38 29.64
C LYS A 259 8.81 1.92 30.88
N LYS A 260 8.07 2.81 31.55
CA LYS A 260 7.19 2.46 32.67
C LYS A 260 6.07 1.53 32.22
N PHE A 261 5.37 1.87 31.13
CA PHE A 261 4.35 1.00 30.52
C PHE A 261 4.88 -0.40 30.21
N TYR A 262 6.05 -0.49 29.58
CA TYR A 262 6.65 -1.77 29.21
C TYR A 262 7.02 -2.61 30.43
N LYS A 263 7.45 -1.97 31.53
CA LYS A 263 7.70 -2.65 32.80
C LYS A 263 6.41 -3.17 33.41
N ASP A 264 5.35 -2.36 33.44
CA ASP A 264 4.03 -2.80 33.92
C ASP A 264 3.53 -3.99 33.11
N TRP A 265 3.64 -3.92 31.77
CA TRP A 265 3.24 -4.98 30.86
C TRP A 265 4.06 -6.26 31.06
N MET A 266 5.37 -6.12 31.26
CA MET A 266 6.25 -7.24 31.58
C MET A 266 5.86 -7.92 32.90
N ASN A 267 5.58 -7.15 33.95
CA ASN A 267 5.11 -7.67 35.22
C ASN A 267 3.76 -8.38 35.08
N GLU A 268 2.79 -7.75 34.42
CA GLU A 268 1.47 -8.31 34.18
C GLU A 268 1.54 -9.62 33.38
N SER A 269 2.40 -9.68 32.35
CA SER A 269 2.58 -10.90 31.55
C SER A 269 3.19 -12.07 32.33
N ASN A 270 3.91 -11.79 33.42
CA ASN A 270 4.42 -12.84 34.31
C ASN A 270 3.37 -13.31 35.31
N ILE A 271 2.50 -12.40 35.78
CA ILE A 271 1.41 -12.71 36.72
C ILE A 271 0.29 -13.48 36.00
N SER A 272 -0.06 -13.09 34.78
CA SER A 272 -1.15 -13.67 34.00
C SER A 272 -0.75 -13.92 32.54
N PRO A 273 0.07 -14.95 32.25
CA PRO A 273 0.52 -15.26 30.89
C PRO A 273 -0.63 -15.50 29.90
N ALA A 274 -1.71 -16.15 30.37
CA ALA A 274 -2.88 -16.46 29.57
C ALA A 274 -3.57 -15.19 29.02
N SER A 275 -3.48 -14.06 29.72
CA SER A 275 -4.05 -12.77 29.27
C SER A 275 -3.42 -12.26 27.97
N PHE A 276 -2.24 -12.78 27.59
CA PHE A 276 -1.51 -12.39 26.38
C PHE A 276 -1.20 -13.57 25.46
N GLY A 277 -2.00 -14.65 25.54
CA GLY A 277 -1.86 -15.83 24.66
C GLY A 277 -0.51 -16.52 24.83
N ASP A 278 -0.07 -16.62 26.08
CA ASP A 278 1.17 -17.25 26.54
C ASP A 278 2.43 -16.62 25.93
N VAL A 279 2.35 -15.33 25.58
CA VAL A 279 3.50 -14.56 25.11
C VAL A 279 4.20 -13.90 26.30
N ARG A 280 5.48 -14.23 26.48
CA ARG A 280 6.33 -13.60 27.50
C ARG A 280 6.86 -12.26 27.00
N ILE A 281 6.66 -11.21 27.81
CA ILE A 281 7.22 -9.89 27.55
C ILE A 281 8.53 -9.76 28.30
N THR A 282 9.64 -9.54 27.59
CA THR A 282 10.98 -9.52 28.19
C THR A 282 11.76 -8.27 27.80
N ASN A 283 12.85 -7.98 28.52
CA ASN A 283 13.77 -6.89 28.16
C ASN A 283 14.37 -7.02 26.75
N ARG A 284 14.34 -8.22 26.16
CA ARG A 284 14.82 -8.44 24.78
C ARG A 284 14.01 -7.65 23.77
N GLY A 285 12.68 -7.67 23.87
CA GLY A 285 11.78 -6.91 23.00
C GLY A 285 12.03 -5.41 23.12
N TRP A 286 12.15 -4.90 24.35
CA TRP A 286 12.51 -3.50 24.61
C TRP A 286 13.83 -3.12 23.93
N ARG A 287 14.92 -3.84 24.23
CA ARG A 287 16.25 -3.59 23.65
C ARG A 287 16.22 -3.63 22.12
N HIS A 288 15.46 -4.55 21.53
CA HIS A 288 15.33 -4.63 20.07
C HIS A 288 14.58 -3.43 19.47
N MET A 289 13.54 -2.93 20.14
CA MET A 289 12.80 -1.74 19.72
C MET A 289 13.57 -0.44 19.92
N THR A 290 14.42 -0.35 20.95
CA THR A 290 15.16 0.86 21.34
C THR A 290 16.66 0.84 21.05
N ARG A 291 17.16 -0.14 20.28
CA ARG A 291 18.61 -0.26 19.98
C ARG A 291 19.16 1.00 19.31
N ALA A 292 20.40 1.35 19.64
CA ALA A 292 21.08 2.57 19.16
C ALA A 292 21.11 2.71 17.62
N GLY A 293 21.18 1.59 16.88
CA GLY A 293 21.14 1.61 15.40
C GLY A 293 19.77 1.90 14.78
N ARG A 294 18.70 2.14 15.55
CA ARG A 294 17.38 2.54 15.01
C ARG A 294 17.25 4.06 15.02
N THR A 295 16.65 4.62 13.96
CA THR A 295 16.34 6.04 13.90
C THR A 295 15.36 6.43 15.01
N LYS A 296 15.49 7.65 15.55
CA LYS A 296 14.60 8.17 16.62
C LYS A 296 13.12 8.05 16.24
N SER A 297 12.78 8.31 14.96
CA SER A 297 11.43 8.15 14.42
C SER A 297 10.91 6.70 14.51
N ARG A 298 11.74 5.70 14.15
CA ARG A 298 11.36 4.27 14.26
C ARG A 298 11.22 3.83 15.71
N ILE A 299 12.06 4.34 16.60
CA ILE A 299 11.96 4.06 18.04
C ILE A 299 10.63 4.62 18.55
N LEU A 300 10.39 5.93 18.36
CA LEU A 300 9.15 6.60 18.76
C LEU A 300 7.90 5.88 18.25
N GLN A 301 7.90 5.46 16.98
CA GLN A 301 6.78 4.71 16.41
C GLN A 301 6.54 3.38 17.14
N SER A 302 7.60 2.63 17.44
CA SER A 302 7.46 1.34 18.14
C SER A 302 6.90 1.55 19.55
N LEU A 303 7.32 2.62 20.22
CA LEU A 303 6.88 2.98 21.57
C LEU A 303 5.41 3.38 21.62
N LEU A 304 4.93 4.20 20.68
CA LEU A 304 3.52 4.60 20.59
C LEU A 304 2.58 3.42 20.26
N LEU A 305 3.12 2.31 19.75
CA LEU A 305 2.35 1.12 19.42
C LEU A 305 2.27 0.12 20.59
N LEU A 306 2.96 0.36 21.72
CA LEU A 306 2.94 -0.56 22.87
C LEU A 306 1.51 -0.87 23.37
N PRO A 307 0.62 0.12 23.56
CA PRO A 307 -0.75 -0.15 24.02
C PRO A 307 -1.54 -0.98 23.00
N SER A 308 -1.36 -0.70 21.71
CA SER A 308 -2.00 -1.50 20.69
C SER A 308 -1.46 -2.92 20.72
N ALA A 309 -0.14 -3.09 20.81
CA ALA A 309 0.50 -4.40 20.80
C ALA A 309 0.05 -5.31 21.95
N SER A 310 -0.11 -4.78 23.17
CA SER A 310 -0.64 -5.58 24.29
C SER A 310 -2.07 -6.07 23.98
N ARG A 311 -2.92 -5.17 23.46
CA ARG A 311 -4.28 -5.51 23.02
C ARG A 311 -4.28 -6.59 21.92
N LEU A 312 -3.38 -6.51 20.93
CA LEU A 312 -3.29 -7.52 19.86
C LEU A 312 -2.99 -8.94 20.37
N LEU A 313 -2.35 -9.08 21.54
CA LEU A 313 -1.98 -10.38 22.10
C LEU A 313 -3.08 -10.98 22.99
N GLU A 314 -4.16 -10.25 23.28
CA GLU A 314 -5.26 -10.77 24.10
C GLU A 314 -6.01 -11.88 23.32
N PRO A 315 -6.14 -13.11 23.88
CA PRO A 315 -6.75 -14.24 23.17
C PRO A 315 -8.20 -14.00 22.72
N GLN A 316 -8.93 -13.15 23.44
CA GLN A 316 -10.32 -12.78 23.14
C GLN A 316 -10.53 -12.19 21.74
N HIS A 317 -9.47 -11.66 21.11
CA HIS A 317 -9.55 -11.16 19.73
C HIS A 317 -9.37 -12.25 18.66
N GLY A 318 -8.99 -13.47 19.04
CA GLY A 318 -8.90 -14.61 18.12
C GLY A 318 -7.95 -14.41 16.94
N ILE A 319 -6.92 -13.56 17.07
CA ILE A 319 -6.04 -13.23 15.96
C ILE A 319 -5.01 -14.35 15.76
N ALA A 320 -5.08 -15.00 14.59
CA ALA A 320 -4.13 -16.05 14.26
C ALA A 320 -2.68 -15.54 14.15
N LYS A 321 -1.76 -16.23 14.84
CA LYS A 321 -0.31 -16.08 14.68
C LYS A 321 0.09 -16.63 13.30
N LYS A 322 0.78 -15.84 12.49
CA LYS A 322 1.27 -16.26 11.16
C LYS A 322 2.79 -16.37 11.15
N ARG A 323 3.31 -17.49 10.67
CA ARG A 323 4.74 -17.71 10.51
C ARG A 323 5.35 -16.71 9.52
N LEU A 324 6.47 -16.09 9.90
CA LEU A 324 7.17 -15.05 9.13
C LEU A 324 8.50 -15.53 8.54
N THR A 325 9.18 -16.47 9.19
CA THR A 325 10.50 -16.98 8.76
C THR A 325 10.56 -18.49 8.75
N SER A 326 11.54 -19.02 8.02
CA SER A 326 11.98 -20.41 8.12
C SER A 326 12.55 -20.71 9.51
N SER A 327 12.61 -22.00 9.86
CA SER A 327 13.22 -22.47 11.11
C SER A 327 14.73 -22.42 11.04
N GLU A 328 15.35 -21.95 12.11
CA GLU A 328 16.77 -22.12 12.39
C GLU A 328 16.92 -23.16 13.50
N LYS A 329 17.61 -24.27 13.22
CA LYS A 329 17.90 -25.32 14.21
C LYS A 329 19.32 -25.16 14.73
N SER A 330 19.51 -25.23 16.04
CA SER A 330 20.82 -25.20 16.68
C SER A 330 20.88 -26.21 17.82
N ILE A 331 21.97 -26.97 17.90
CA ILE A 331 22.24 -27.88 19.01
C ILE A 331 22.84 -27.05 20.16
N LEU A 332 22.28 -27.18 21.36
CA LEU A 332 22.75 -26.52 22.57
C LEU A 332 23.82 -27.38 23.27
N PRO A 333 24.65 -26.79 24.17
CA PRO A 333 25.70 -27.54 24.87
C PRO A 333 25.20 -28.72 25.71
N ASN A 334 23.93 -28.69 26.14
CA ASN A 334 23.28 -29.76 26.88
C ASN A 334 22.68 -30.87 25.96
N GLY A 335 22.99 -30.85 24.66
CA GLY A 335 22.47 -31.81 23.68
C GLY A 335 21.03 -31.56 23.22
N GLN A 336 20.34 -30.56 23.75
CA GLN A 336 18.99 -30.19 23.28
C GLN A 336 19.05 -29.51 21.92
N VAL A 337 18.04 -29.76 21.09
CA VAL A 337 17.86 -29.06 19.82
C VAL A 337 16.93 -27.87 20.04
N ARG A 338 17.38 -26.68 19.70
CA ARG A 338 16.54 -25.47 19.67
C ARG A 338 16.14 -25.16 18.23
N GLU A 339 14.85 -25.10 17.98
CA GLU A 339 14.26 -24.58 16.77
C GLU A 339 13.74 -23.16 17.00
N ARG A 340 14.27 -22.19 16.24
CA ARG A 340 13.93 -20.78 16.35
C ARG A 340 13.28 -20.26 15.08
N PHE A 341 12.17 -19.55 15.21
CA PHE A 341 11.53 -18.84 14.11
C PHE A 341 10.70 -17.66 14.61
N TYR A 342 10.20 -16.84 13.68
CA TYR A 342 9.35 -15.70 14.00
C TYR A 342 7.92 -15.89 13.54
N GLU A 343 6.99 -15.46 14.39
CA GLU A 343 5.57 -15.37 14.10
C GLU A 343 5.12 -13.90 14.15
N GLY A 344 4.00 -13.61 13.49
CA GLY A 344 3.42 -12.28 13.42
C GLY A 344 1.94 -12.31 13.73
N VAL A 345 1.52 -11.48 14.69
CA VAL A 345 0.12 -11.13 14.94
C VAL A 345 -0.15 -9.80 14.26
N THR A 346 -1.10 -9.76 13.32
CA THR A 346 -1.33 -8.56 12.49
C THR A 346 -2.80 -8.17 12.50
N ALA A 347 -3.09 -6.90 12.76
CA ALA A 347 -4.45 -6.36 12.79
C ALA A 347 -4.49 -4.92 12.27
N ARG A 348 -5.70 -4.46 11.92
CA ARG A 348 -5.99 -3.05 11.62
C ARG A 348 -6.34 -2.33 12.92
N ILE A 349 -5.59 -1.29 13.25
CA ILE A 349 -5.74 -0.55 14.50
C ILE A 349 -6.32 0.82 14.23
N THR A 350 -7.51 1.08 14.78
CA THR A 350 -8.12 2.42 14.80
C THR A 350 -7.60 3.17 16.01
N PHE A 351 -6.89 4.29 15.77
CA PHE A 351 -6.40 5.15 16.84
C PHE A 351 -7.38 6.30 17.06
N PHE A 352 -7.44 6.83 18.28
CA PHE A 352 -8.25 8.02 18.57
C PHE A 352 -7.63 9.31 18.04
N GLN A 353 -6.30 9.34 17.93
CA GLN A 353 -5.52 10.57 17.71
C GLN A 353 -4.91 10.64 16.32
N ARG A 354 -5.04 9.58 15.53
CA ARG A 354 -4.48 9.49 14.18
C ARG A 354 -5.25 8.48 13.33
N HIS A 355 -4.93 8.48 12.04
CA HIS A 355 -5.52 7.53 11.10
C HIS A 355 -5.22 6.07 11.46
N GLU A 356 -6.11 5.20 11.01
CA GLU A 356 -5.96 3.75 11.11
C GLU A 356 -4.62 3.30 10.51
N ALA A 357 -3.98 2.32 11.16
CA ALA A 357 -2.78 1.69 10.64
C ALA A 357 -2.82 0.18 10.81
N ILE A 358 -2.10 -0.54 9.93
CA ILE A 358 -1.92 -1.98 10.05
C ILE A 358 -0.70 -2.22 10.94
N VAL A 359 -0.92 -2.77 12.13
CA VAL A 359 0.12 -3.01 13.12
C VAL A 359 0.45 -4.49 13.15
N ARG A 360 1.74 -4.80 13.26
CA ARG A 360 2.25 -6.14 13.49
C ARG A 360 3.06 -6.22 14.77
N VAL A 361 2.71 -7.20 15.59
CA VAL A 361 3.55 -7.68 16.69
C VAL A 361 4.31 -8.90 16.18
N VAL A 362 5.64 -8.83 16.26
CA VAL A 362 6.53 -9.94 15.92
C VAL A 362 6.91 -10.65 17.20
N LEU A 363 6.69 -11.95 17.19
CA LEU A 363 7.03 -12.88 18.25
C LEU A 363 8.20 -13.73 17.80
N GLU A 364 9.16 -13.92 18.68
CA GLU A 364 10.19 -14.96 18.53
C GLU A 364 9.72 -16.20 19.26
N ARG A 365 9.67 -17.32 18.55
CA ARG A 365 9.31 -18.63 19.11
C ARG A 365 10.54 -19.51 19.15
N ASN A 366 10.79 -20.12 20.30
CA ASN A 366 11.86 -21.10 20.51
C ASN A 366 11.22 -22.40 20.99
N ILE A 367 11.33 -23.46 20.19
CA ILE A 367 10.92 -24.81 20.56
C ILE A 367 12.18 -25.56 20.93
N PHE A 368 12.21 -26.12 22.14
CA PHE A 368 13.29 -26.95 22.63
C PHE A 368 12.87 -28.41 22.59
N THR A 369 13.73 -29.25 22.04
CA THR A 369 13.51 -30.69 21.92
C THR A 369 14.67 -31.42 22.60
N THR A 370 14.37 -32.44 23.40
CA THR A 370 15.37 -33.31 24.01
C THR A 370 16.10 -34.13 22.96
N ALA A 371 17.23 -34.74 23.31
CA ALA A 371 17.97 -35.63 22.41
C ALA A 371 17.11 -36.81 21.90
N ASN A 372 16.07 -37.18 22.66
CA ASN A 372 15.12 -38.24 22.33
C ASN A 372 13.99 -37.78 21.38
N GLY A 373 13.96 -36.51 20.99
CA GLY A 373 12.94 -35.96 20.09
C GLY A 373 11.67 -35.43 20.79
N GLU A 374 11.62 -35.44 22.12
CA GLU A 374 10.45 -34.94 22.87
C GLU A 374 10.51 -33.42 23.10
N PRO A 375 9.40 -32.69 22.91
CA PRO A 375 9.35 -31.25 23.19
C PRO A 375 9.49 -31.00 24.69
N SER A 376 10.53 -30.26 25.09
CA SER A 376 10.78 -29.89 26.48
C SER A 376 10.24 -28.52 26.86
N SER A 377 10.20 -27.59 25.91
CA SER A 377 9.68 -26.23 26.13
C SER A 377 9.31 -25.55 24.81
N ASP A 378 8.27 -24.72 24.85
CA ASP A 378 7.85 -23.88 23.73
C ASP A 378 7.65 -22.45 24.25
N GLU A 379 8.60 -21.58 23.93
CA GLU A 379 8.62 -20.21 24.43
C GLU A 379 8.30 -19.23 23.31
N SER A 380 7.24 -18.43 23.50
CA SER A 380 6.93 -17.29 22.64
C SER A 380 7.27 -15.98 23.35
N THR A 381 8.11 -15.15 22.76
CA THR A 381 8.56 -13.88 23.35
C THR A 381 8.32 -12.69 22.42
N LEU A 382 7.96 -11.54 22.99
CA LEU A 382 7.86 -10.31 22.21
C LEU A 382 9.22 -9.90 21.65
N TYR A 383 9.31 -9.72 20.32
CA TYR A 383 10.53 -9.32 19.64
C TYR A 383 10.48 -7.88 19.08
N SER A 384 9.41 -7.51 18.38
CA SER A 384 9.28 -6.16 17.81
C SER A 384 7.84 -5.78 17.52
N ILE A 385 7.59 -4.48 17.45
CA ILE A 385 6.30 -3.91 17.03
C ILE A 385 6.56 -2.90 15.92
N TYR A 386 5.73 -2.88 14.87
CA TYR A 386 5.79 -1.87 13.80
C TYR A 386 4.48 -1.77 13.01
N GLU A 387 4.28 -0.63 12.34
CA GLU A 387 3.26 -0.53 11.30
C GLU A 387 3.77 -1.12 9.99
N ILE A 388 2.98 -1.99 9.37
CA ILE A 388 3.30 -2.55 8.06
C ILE A 388 3.22 -1.42 7.02
N ALA A 389 2.12 -0.67 6.96
CA ALA A 389 1.77 0.23 5.85
C ALA A 389 2.48 1.59 5.73
N ARG A 390 3.68 1.73 6.27
CA ARG A 390 4.59 2.84 5.94
C ARG A 390 5.89 2.23 5.45
N ARG A 391 6.14 2.26 4.13
CA ARG A 391 7.39 1.75 3.54
C ARG A 391 8.59 2.31 4.31
N ARG A 392 9.61 1.47 4.47
CA ARG A 392 11.01 1.87 4.63
C ARG A 392 11.26 3.07 3.71
N SER A 393 11.60 4.21 4.29
CA SER A 393 12.25 5.29 3.55
C SER A 393 13.34 4.68 2.70
N SER A 394 13.17 4.76 1.38
CA SER A 394 14.27 4.75 0.43
C SER A 394 15.22 5.84 0.87
N VAL A 395 16.35 5.43 1.44
CA VAL A 395 17.59 6.21 1.31
C VAL A 395 18.08 5.93 -0.10
#